data_AF-A0A6J4VQS6-F1
#
_entry.id   AF-A0A6J4VQS6-F1
#
_cell.length_a   1.000
_cell.length_b   1.000
_cell.length_c   1.000
_cell.angle_alpha   90.00
_cell.angle_beta   90.00
_cell.angle_gamma   90.00
#
_symmetry.space_group_name_H-M   'P 1'
#
loop_
_entity.id
_entity.type
_entity.pdbx_description
1 polymer ?
#
loop_
_entity_poly.entity_id
_entity_poly.type
_entity_poly.pdbx_seq_one_letter_code
_entity_poly.pdbx_strand_id
1 'polypeptide(L)'
;MVQQQEPIDSARDWVAEHARRYVASDGADGHLWRGYPTLVLITTGRRSGAPRRQMLIYGRDGDRYIVVASKGGADTHPLWYLNLMEQPEVQVQVLSDRFTARARP
;
A
#
# COMPACT_ATOMS: atom_id res chain seq x y z
N MET A 1 -25.18 -0.90 -0.38
CA MET A 1 -24.10 -0.47 0.54
C MET A 1 -23.06 -1.58 0.55
N VAL A 2 -21.90 -1.40 -0.10
CA VAL A 2 -20.83 -2.41 -0.05
C VAL A 2 -20.15 -2.24 1.29
N GLN A 3 -20.26 -3.23 2.17
CA GLN A 3 -19.47 -3.26 3.39
C GLN A 3 -18.00 -3.34 2.97
N GLN A 4 -17.21 -2.30 3.29
CA GLN A 4 -15.78 -2.32 3.02
C GLN A 4 -15.16 -3.35 3.96
N GLN A 5 -14.75 -4.49 3.41
CA GLN A 5 -14.04 -5.52 4.17
C GLN A 5 -12.72 -4.95 4.70
N GLU A 6 -12.35 -5.25 5.94
CA GLU A 6 -11.06 -4.84 6.51
C GLU A 6 -9.92 -5.39 5.63
N PRO A 7 -8.96 -4.54 5.20
CA PRO A 7 -7.83 -4.98 4.41
C PRO A 7 -6.99 -6.04 5.11
N ILE A 8 -6.62 -7.09 4.38
CA ILE A 8 -5.75 -8.15 4.88
C ILE A 8 -4.30 -7.67 4.81
N ASP A 9 -3.59 -7.79 5.93
CA ASP A 9 -2.17 -7.49 6.06
C ASP A 9 -1.25 -8.58 5.49
N SER A 10 0.03 -8.22 5.37
CA SER A 10 1.10 -9.16 5.06
C SER A 10 1.18 -10.31 6.07
N ALA A 11 1.42 -11.54 5.58
CA ALA A 11 1.68 -12.71 6.42
C ALA A 11 3.02 -12.65 7.18
N ARG A 12 3.86 -11.64 6.92
CA ARG A 12 5.08 -11.38 7.70
C ARG A 12 4.75 -10.45 8.87
N ASP A 13 4.91 -10.94 10.09
CA ASP A 13 4.51 -10.25 11.32
C ASP A 13 5.05 -8.83 11.44
N TRP A 14 6.34 -8.61 11.16
CA TRP A 14 6.93 -7.28 11.27
C TRP A 14 6.35 -6.27 10.26
N VAL A 15 5.90 -6.74 9.09
CA VAL A 15 5.24 -5.90 8.08
C VAL A 15 3.82 -5.56 8.53
N ALA A 16 3.09 -6.55 9.06
CA ALA A 16 1.76 -6.35 9.61
C ALA A 16 1.81 -5.39 10.82
N GLU A 17 2.80 -5.54 11.69
CA GLU A 17 3.01 -4.64 12.83
C GLU A 17 3.32 -3.21 12.39
N HIS A 18 4.16 -3.02 11.36
CA HIS A 18 4.40 -1.70 10.79
C HIS A 18 3.11 -1.07 10.26
N ALA A 19 2.31 -1.82 9.50
CA ALA A 19 1.03 -1.33 8.98
C ALA A 19 0.05 -0.96 10.12
N ARG A 20 -0.06 -1.80 11.16
CA ARG A 20 -0.95 -1.55 12.30
C ARG A 20 -0.58 -0.27 13.05
N ARG A 21 0.70 -0.08 13.38
CA ARG A 21 1.18 1.14 14.06
C ARG A 21 0.97 2.38 13.21
N TYR A 22 1.24 2.29 11.90
CA TYR A 22 0.98 3.38 10.96
C TYR A 22 -0.49 3.76 10.94
N VAL A 23 -1.38 2.79 10.76
CA VAL A 23 -2.82 3.05 10.62
C VAL A 23 -3.40 3.58 11.93
N ALA A 24 -3.02 3.01 13.08
CA ALA A 24 -3.53 3.41 14.40
C ALA A 24 -3.08 4.81 14.84
N SER A 25 -1.99 5.33 14.26
CA SER A 25 -1.42 6.63 14.60
C SER A 25 -1.61 7.69 13.52
N ASP A 26 -2.42 7.40 12.49
CA ASP A 26 -2.54 8.24 11.29
C ASP A 26 -1.17 8.61 10.69
N GLY A 27 -0.25 7.64 10.69
CA GLY A 27 1.09 7.72 10.15
C GLY A 27 2.11 8.42 11.05
N ALA A 28 1.74 8.94 12.22
CA ALA A 28 2.70 9.54 13.14
C ALA A 28 3.79 8.53 13.57
N ASP A 29 3.43 7.26 13.77
CA ASP A 29 4.37 6.15 13.92
C ASP A 29 4.46 5.33 12.63
N GLY A 30 5.66 5.26 12.04
CA GLY A 30 5.94 4.39 10.91
C GLY A 30 5.92 5.09 9.54
N HIS A 31 5.59 6.38 9.45
CA HIS A 31 5.72 7.10 8.18
C HIS A 31 7.14 7.13 7.65
N LEU A 32 8.13 7.34 8.52
CA LEU A 32 9.53 7.27 8.14
C LEU A 32 10.08 5.86 8.42
N TRP A 33 10.41 5.13 7.35
CA TRP A 33 11.11 3.86 7.44
C TRP A 33 12.56 4.06 7.01
N ARG A 34 13.49 3.96 7.97
CA ARG A 34 14.94 4.20 7.73
C ARG A 34 15.22 5.54 7.04
N GLY A 35 14.46 6.58 7.39
CA GLY A 35 14.59 7.93 6.82
C GLY A 35 13.80 8.18 5.53
N TYR A 36 13.11 7.17 4.98
CA TYR A 36 12.32 7.30 3.75
C TYR A 36 10.82 7.35 4.05
N PRO A 37 10.05 8.22 3.38
CA PRO A 37 8.61 8.31 3.59
C PRO A 37 7.92 7.07 3.02
N THR A 38 6.90 6.60 3.74
CA THR A 38 6.08 5.46 3.37
C THR A 38 4.61 5.83 3.32
N LEU A 39 3.87 5.10 2.51
CA LEU A 39 2.41 5.18 2.41
C LEU A 39 1.80 3.80 2.58
N VAL A 40 0.51 3.77 2.90
CA VAL A 40 -0.31 2.57 2.82
C VAL A 40 -0.94 2.51 1.43
N LEU A 41 -0.78 1.38 0.77
CA LEU A 41 -1.50 1.05 -0.46
C LEU A 41 -2.48 -0.09 -0.18
N ILE A 42 -3.75 0.11 -0.51
CA ILE A 42 -4.77 -0.94 -0.49
C ILE A 42 -5.15 -1.28 -1.92
N THR A 43 -4.95 -2.55 -2.29
CA THR A 43 -5.27 -3.10 -3.62
C THR A 43 -6.35 -4.18 -3.51
N THR A 44 -7.08 -4.43 -4.59
CA THR A 44 -7.97 -5.60 -4.68
C THR A 44 -7.16 -6.83 -5.09
N GLY A 45 -7.18 -7.88 -4.28
CA GLY A 45 -6.47 -9.12 -4.59
C GLY A 45 -7.01 -9.79 -5.85
N ARG A 46 -6.26 -9.80 -6.95
CA ARG A 46 -6.72 -10.25 -8.29
C ARG A 46 -7.30 -11.67 -8.36
N ARG A 47 -6.94 -12.54 -7.40
CA ARG A 47 -7.47 -13.91 -7.31
C ARG A 47 -8.59 -14.06 -6.29
N SER A 48 -8.55 -13.28 -5.21
CA SER A 48 -9.45 -13.44 -4.06
C SER A 48 -10.57 -12.42 -3.98
N GLY A 49 -10.48 -11.30 -4.70
CA GLY A 49 -11.36 -10.13 -4.54
C GLY A 49 -11.16 -9.36 -3.22
N ALA A 50 -10.55 -9.96 -2.20
CA ALA A 50 -10.32 -9.31 -0.91
C ALA A 50 -9.35 -8.12 -0.97
N PRO A 51 -9.57 -7.04 -0.19
CA PRO A 51 -8.64 -5.93 -0.06
C PRO A 51 -7.34 -6.36 0.62
N ARG A 52 -6.20 -5.88 0.11
CA ARG A 52 -4.84 -6.19 0.58
C ARG A 52 -4.08 -4.93 0.90
N ARG A 53 -3.58 -4.80 2.13
CA ARG A 53 -2.84 -3.64 2.63
C ARG A 53 -1.34 -3.85 2.57
N GLN A 54 -0.61 -2.89 2.00
CA GLN A 54 0.84 -2.93 1.88
C GLN A 54 1.47 -1.59 2.28
N MET A 55 2.57 -1.65 3.01
CA MET A 55 3.45 -0.51 3.27
C MET A 55 4.47 -0.37 2.15
N LEU A 56 4.58 0.81 1.54
CA LEU A 56 5.51 1.08 0.44
C LEU A 56 6.25 2.39 0.68
N ILE A 57 7.55 2.41 0.39
CA ILE A 57 8.29 3.66 0.21
C ILE A 57 7.76 4.35 -1.05
N TYR A 58 7.61 5.66 -1.00
CA TYR A 58 7.15 6.44 -2.15
C TYR A 58 8.03 7.67 -2.42
N GLY A 59 7.98 8.14 -3.66
CA GLY A 59 8.46 9.44 -4.10
C GLY A 59 7.32 10.32 -4.62
N ARG A 60 7.62 11.58 -4.91
CA ARG A 60 6.65 12.56 -5.44
C ARG A 60 7.12 13.13 -6.77
N ASP A 61 6.15 13.36 -7.66
CA ASP A 61 6.33 14.09 -8.93
C ASP A 61 5.08 14.97 -9.15
N GLY A 62 5.19 16.23 -8.73
CA GLY A 62 4.06 17.14 -8.59
C GLY A 62 3.03 16.56 -7.63
N ASP A 63 1.80 16.40 -8.11
CA ASP A 63 0.70 15.84 -7.33
C ASP A 63 0.68 14.31 -7.28
N ARG A 64 1.61 13.65 -7.98
CA ARG A 64 1.64 12.20 -8.14
C ARG A 64 2.48 11.53 -7.06
N TYR A 65 2.01 10.37 -6.63
CA TYR A 65 2.78 9.45 -5.79
C TYR A 65 3.42 8.39 -6.68
N ILE A 66 4.71 8.16 -6.49
CA ILE A 66 5.50 7.16 -7.22
C ILE A 66 5.84 6.03 -6.25
N VAL A 67 5.44 4.81 -6.58
CA VAL A 67 5.83 3.59 -5.85
C VAL A 67 6.58 2.67 -6.80
N VAL A 68 7.56 1.93 -6.29
CA VAL A 68 8.41 1.06 -7.11
C VAL A 68 8.16 -0.39 -6.75
N ALA A 69 7.77 -1.21 -7.74
CA ALA A 69 7.51 -2.64 -7.62
C ALA A 69 8.80 -3.47 -7.54
N SER A 70 9.78 -3.06 -6.72
CA SER A 70 11.13 -3.64 -6.71
C SER A 70 11.19 -5.02 -6.06
N LYS A 71 10.40 -5.27 -5.00
CA LYS A 71 10.45 -6.49 -4.18
C LYS A 71 11.88 -6.87 -3.76
N GLY A 72 12.72 -5.87 -3.49
CA GLY A 72 14.13 -6.08 -3.13
C GLY A 72 15.00 -6.63 -4.26
N GLY A 73 14.59 -6.44 -5.53
CA GLY A 73 15.31 -6.92 -6.70
C GLY A 73 15.00 -8.37 -7.10
N ALA A 74 13.96 -8.98 -6.52
CA ALA A 74 13.58 -10.34 -6.87
C ALA A 74 13.10 -10.47 -8.32
N ASP A 75 13.35 -11.63 -8.95
CA ASP A 75 13.00 -11.94 -10.35
C ASP A 75 11.49 -11.93 -10.65
N THR A 76 10.66 -11.91 -9.60
CA THR A 76 9.20 -11.94 -9.73
C THR A 76 8.58 -10.67 -9.18
N HIS A 77 7.57 -10.13 -9.87
CA HIS A 77 6.84 -8.98 -9.38
C HIS A 77 6.18 -9.23 -8.01
N PRO A 78 6.02 -8.18 -7.18
CA PRO A 78 5.25 -8.28 -5.95
C PRO A 78 3.76 -8.44 -6.26
N LEU A 79 3.04 -9.15 -5.39
CA LEU A 79 1.61 -9.46 -5.63
C LEU A 79 0.75 -8.21 -5.76
N TRP A 80 1.07 -7.14 -5.02
CA TRP A 80 0.34 -5.88 -5.12
C TRP A 80 0.47 -5.25 -6.51
N TYR A 81 1.63 -5.34 -7.16
CA TYR A 81 1.80 -4.84 -8.53
C TYR A 81 0.91 -5.61 -9.49
N LEU A 82 0.90 -6.93 -9.35
CA LEU A 82 0.04 -7.80 -10.16
C LEU A 82 -1.45 -7.54 -9.91
N ASN A 83 -1.83 -7.11 -8.70
CA ASN A 83 -3.19 -6.64 -8.42
C ASN A 83 -3.51 -5.35 -9.18
N LEU A 84 -2.60 -4.37 -9.18
CA LEU A 84 -2.79 -3.08 -9.89
C LEU A 84 -2.95 -3.25 -11.40
N MET A 85 -2.24 -4.21 -11.99
CA MET A 85 -2.34 -4.51 -13.42
C MET A 85 -3.72 -5.03 -13.81
N GLU A 86 -4.46 -5.63 -12.87
CA GLU A 86 -5.83 -6.11 -13.10
C GLU A 86 -6.86 -5.03 -12.72
N GLN A 87 -6.67 -4.39 -11.57
CA GLN A 87 -7.58 -3.37 -11.03
C GLN A 87 -6.76 -2.14 -10.56
N PRO A 88 -6.69 -1.07 -11.36
CA PRO A 88 -5.84 0.07 -11.08
C PRO A 88 -6.42 1.03 -10.03
N GLU A 89 -7.71 0.94 -9.71
CA GLU A 89 -8.33 1.73 -8.64
C GLU A 89 -7.87 1.22 -7.26
N VAL A 90 -7.32 2.13 -6.46
CA VAL A 90 -6.73 1.84 -5.15
C VAL A 90 -7.20 2.82 -4.08
N GLN A 91 -7.03 2.43 -2.82
CA GLN A 91 -7.07 3.37 -1.71
C GLN A 91 -5.64 3.59 -1.21
N VAL A 92 -5.33 4.84 -0.87
CA VAL A 92 -4.02 5.27 -0.42
C VAL A 92 -4.17 6.00 0.90
N GLN A 93 -3.24 5.77 1.82
CA GLN A 93 -3.07 6.60 3.01
C GLN A 93 -1.66 7.20 3.05
N VAL A 94 -1.57 8.51 3.23
CA VAL A 94 -0.33 9.25 3.45
C VAL A 94 -0.53 10.10 4.70
N LEU A 95 0.19 9.80 5.78
CA LEU A 95 -0.13 10.35 7.12
C LEU A 95 -1.64 10.19 7.43
N SER A 96 -2.31 11.25 7.82
CA SER A 96 -3.75 11.29 8.08
C SER A 96 -4.61 11.30 6.81
N ASP A 97 -4.02 11.61 5.65
CA ASP A 97 -4.77 11.75 4.41
C ASP A 97 -5.11 10.38 3.84
N ARG A 98 -6.37 10.20 3.48
CA ARG A 98 -6.91 8.97 2.89
C ARG A 98 -7.69 9.32 1.63
N PHE A 99 -7.32 8.73 0.51
CA PHE A 99 -7.94 9.04 -0.78
C PHE A 99 -7.94 7.83 -1.70
N THR A 100 -8.82 7.88 -2.70
CA THR A 100 -8.79 6.93 -3.81
C THR A 100 -7.89 7.48 -4.90
N ALA A 101 -7.19 6.59 -5.60
CA ALA A 101 -6.35 6.95 -6.73
C ALA A 101 -6.44 5.88 -7.82
N ARG A 102 -5.98 6.23 -9.01
CA ARG A 102 -5.83 5.30 -10.13
C ARG A 102 -4.36 5.13 -10.45
N ALA A 103 -3.86 3.91 -10.33
CA ALA A 103 -2.48 3.57 -10.66
C ALA A 103 -2.27 3.55 -12.19
N ARG A 104 -1.06 3.91 -12.63
CA ARG A 104 -0.57 3.75 -14.00
C ARG A 104 0.91 3.33 -13.97
N PRO A 105 1.32 2.34 -14.76
CA PRO A 105 2.73 1.97 -14.90
C PRO A 105 3.53 3.02 -15.68
#